data_AF-A0A7K3RRH4-F1
#
_entry.id   AF-A0A7K3RRH4-F1
#
_cell.length_a   1.000
_cell.length_b   1.000
_cell.length_c   1.000
_cell.angle_alpha   90.00
_cell.angle_beta   90.00
_cell.angle_gamma   90.00
#
_symmetry.space_group_name_H-M   'P 1'
#
loop_
_entity.id
_entity.type
_entity.pdbx_description
1 polymer ?
#
loop_
_entity_poly.entity_id
_entity_poly.type
_entity_poly.pdbx_seq_one_letter_code
_entity_poly.pdbx_strand_id
1 'polypeptide(L)'
;RELAARGLRRQLTEGGPRLLGQFVAAGALDELCLTLSPMLTAGDAQRIAGGPGVAVPERFFLASLLEEAGFLFSRYRRTDS
;
A
#
# COMPACT_ATOMS: atom_id res chain seq x y z
N ARG A 1 7.32 -16.41 -3.98
CA ARG A 1 6.58 -17.69 -4.12
C ARG A 1 6.82 -18.64 -2.94
N GLU A 2 8.00 -18.62 -2.30
CA GLU A 2 8.33 -19.43 -1.11
C GLU A 2 7.27 -19.46 0.00
N LEU A 3 6.73 -18.30 0.42
CA LEU A 3 5.70 -18.24 1.47
C LEU A 3 4.44 -19.03 1.08
N ALA A 4 3.98 -18.84 -0.16
CA ALA A 4 2.82 -19.55 -0.67
C ALA A 4 3.05 -21.06 -0.78
N ALA A 5 4.27 -21.49 -1.12
CA ALA A 5 4.65 -22.91 -1.14
C ALA A 5 4.62 -23.56 0.26
N ARG A 6 4.82 -22.76 1.32
CA ARG A 6 4.67 -23.17 2.73
C ARG A 6 3.23 -23.06 3.26
N GLY A 7 2.24 -22.85 2.38
CA GLY A 7 0.84 -22.67 2.76
C GLY A 7 0.50 -21.29 3.33
N LEU A 8 1.46 -20.40 3.50
CA LEU A 8 1.25 -19.03 3.93
C LEU A 8 0.80 -18.22 2.72
N ARG A 9 -0.50 -18.22 2.41
CA ARG A 9 -1.06 -17.61 1.18
C ARG A 9 -1.66 -16.21 1.39
N ARG A 10 -1.84 -15.78 2.64
CA ARG A 10 -2.27 -14.42 3.00
C ARG A 10 -1.10 -13.73 3.67
N GLN A 11 -0.50 -12.76 3.00
CA GLN A 11 0.61 -11.97 3.55
C GLN A 11 0.13 -10.58 3.89
N LEU A 12 0.61 -10.07 5.02
CA LEU A 12 0.52 -8.66 5.39
C LEU A 12 1.95 -8.12 5.51
N THR A 13 2.15 -6.91 5.04
CA THR A 13 3.39 -6.15 5.23
C THR A 13 3.04 -4.76 5.74
N GLU A 14 3.76 -4.29 6.75
CA GLU A 14 3.60 -2.94 7.31
C GLU A 14 4.71 -2.00 6.82
N GLY A 15 5.49 -2.44 5.82
CA GLY A 15 6.63 -1.70 5.28
C GLY A 15 7.96 -2.15 5.89
N GLY A 16 8.99 -1.29 5.99
CA GLY A 16 8.98 0.16 5.75
C GLY A 16 9.02 0.60 4.28
N PRO A 17 9.24 1.91 4.00
CA PRO A 17 9.07 2.47 2.66
C PRO A 17 9.84 1.81 1.53
N ARG A 18 11.06 1.34 1.81
CA ARG A 18 11.88 0.59 0.83
C ARG A 18 11.25 -0.74 0.45
N LEU A 19 10.72 -1.48 1.43
CA LEU A 19 10.08 -2.78 1.19
C LEU A 19 8.78 -2.60 0.40
N LEU A 20 7.96 -1.61 0.77
CA LEU A 20 6.75 -1.30 0.01
C LEU A 20 7.07 -0.91 -1.44
N GLY A 21 8.10 -0.09 -1.65
CA GLY A 21 8.57 0.26 -3.00
C GLY A 21 9.02 -0.95 -3.82
N GLN A 22 9.66 -1.94 -3.20
CA GLN A 22 10.03 -3.19 -3.87
C GLN A 22 8.82 -4.03 -4.27
N PHE A 23 7.77 -4.10 -3.44
CA PHE A 23 6.54 -4.80 -3.80
C PHE A 23 5.82 -4.15 -4.98
N VAL A 24 5.77 -2.81 -5.00
CA VAL A 24 5.20 -2.06 -6.13
C VAL A 24 6.02 -2.30 -7.39
N ALA A 25 7.35 -2.16 -7.33
CA ALA A 25 8.23 -2.37 -8.48
C ALA A 25 8.18 -3.80 -9.03
N ALA A 26 7.92 -4.79 -8.17
CA ALA A 26 7.79 -6.19 -8.54
C ALA A 26 6.38 -6.58 -9.04
N GLY A 27 5.40 -5.67 -9.02
CA GLY A 27 4.00 -5.98 -9.34
C GLY A 27 3.38 -7.00 -8.37
N ALA A 28 3.86 -7.03 -7.13
CA ALA A 28 3.51 -8.02 -6.12
C ALA A 28 2.57 -7.47 -5.03
N LEU A 29 2.06 -6.24 -5.20
CA LEU A 29 1.11 -5.61 -4.29
C LEU A 29 -0.32 -5.79 -4.82
N ASP A 30 -1.12 -6.64 -4.18
CA ASP A 30 -2.50 -6.93 -4.60
C ASP A 30 -3.52 -5.96 -3.98
N GLU A 31 -3.29 -5.55 -2.73
CA GLU A 31 -4.18 -4.70 -1.95
C GLU A 31 -3.36 -3.73 -1.08
N LEU A 32 -3.85 -2.50 -0.94
CA LEU A 32 -3.28 -1.45 -0.10
C LEU A 32 -4.35 -0.92 0.87
N CYS A 33 -4.14 -1.16 2.16
CA CYS A 33 -4.88 -0.48 3.23
C CYS A 33 -4.10 0.78 3.63
N LEU A 34 -4.66 1.96 3.36
CA LEU A 34 -4.02 3.23 3.66
C LEU A 34 -4.89 4.02 4.64
N THR A 35 -4.28 4.39 5.77
CA THR A 35 -4.88 5.31 6.75
C THR A 35 -4.39 6.73 6.45
N LEU A 36 -5.31 7.65 6.20
CA LEU A 36 -5.02 9.07 6.09
C LEU A 36 -5.37 9.76 7.41
N SER A 37 -4.36 10.29 8.10
CA SER A 37 -4.57 11.07 9.33
C SER A 37 -5.03 12.50 9.00
N PRO A 38 -5.93 13.11 9.81
CA PRO A 38 -6.32 14.52 9.69
C PRO A 38 -5.22 15.44 10.28
N MET A 39 -3.97 15.22 9.88
CA MET A 39 -2.80 15.96 10.36
C MET A 39 -1.99 16.50 9.20
N LEU A 40 -1.52 17.73 9.34
CA LEU A 40 -0.59 18.37 8.42
C LEU A 40 0.76 18.51 9.11
N THR A 41 1.76 17.73 8.68
CA THR A 41 3.08 17.73 9.33
C THR A 41 4.07 18.69 8.68
N ALA A 42 3.89 19.03 7.39
CA ALA A 42 4.88 19.73 6.55
C ALA A 42 6.30 19.10 6.61
N GLY A 43 7.25 19.65 5.86
CA GLY A 43 8.67 19.22 5.90
C GLY A 43 9.01 17.94 5.14
N ASP A 44 10.20 17.40 5.42
CA ASP A 44 10.86 16.36 4.60
C ASP A 44 10.48 14.92 4.98
N ALA A 45 9.25 14.73 5.48
CA ALA A 45 8.75 13.41 5.86
C ALA A 45 8.76 12.46 4.65
N GLN A 46 9.29 11.25 4.85
CA GLN A 46 9.32 10.26 3.77
C GLN A 46 7.89 9.81 3.40
N ARG A 47 7.67 9.57 2.10
CA ARG A 47 6.47 8.90 1.61
C ARG A 47 6.39 7.46 2.13
N ILE A 48 5.19 6.89 2.14
CA ILE A 48 4.95 5.49 2.55
C ILE A 48 5.72 4.48 1.69
N ALA A 49 6.05 4.83 0.45
CA ALA A 49 6.86 4.03 -0.47
C ALA A 49 8.08 4.84 -0.93
N GLY A 50 9.25 4.22 -0.88
CA GLY A 50 10.52 4.79 -1.29
C GLY A 50 11.31 3.82 -2.18
N GLY A 51 12.28 4.35 -2.91
CA GLY A 51 13.04 3.59 -3.92
C GLY A 51 12.98 4.25 -5.29
N PRO A 52 13.53 3.61 -6.33
CA PRO A 52 13.46 4.11 -7.70
C PRO A 52 11.99 4.29 -8.11
N GLY A 53 11.71 5.36 -8.86
CA GLY A 53 10.36 5.66 -9.34
C GLY A 53 9.83 4.56 -10.27
N VAL A 54 8.52 4.38 -10.28
CA VAL A 54 7.84 3.53 -11.26
C VAL A 54 7.66 4.35 -12.55
N ALA A 55 8.08 3.83 -13.70
CA ALA A 55 8.00 4.55 -14.97
C ALA A 55 6.54 4.83 -15.40
N VAL A 56 5.63 3.91 -15.11
CA VAL A 56 4.19 4.05 -15.36
C VAL A 56 3.45 3.83 -14.04
N PRO A 57 2.67 4.81 -13.54
CA PRO A 57 1.88 4.62 -12.33
C PRO A 57 0.89 3.47 -12.48
N GLU A 58 0.80 2.61 -11.45
CA GLU A 58 -0.17 1.53 -11.41
C GLU A 58 -1.50 2.03 -10.83
N ARG A 59 -2.61 1.68 -11.50
CA ARG A 59 -3.96 2.05 -11.04
C ARG A 59 -4.49 1.00 -10.07
N PHE A 60 -5.03 1.46 -8.94
CA PHE A 60 -5.81 0.64 -8.01
C PHE A 60 -7.26 1.18 -7.94
N PHE A 61 -8.17 0.31 -7.53
CA PHE A 61 -9.60 0.57 -7.40
C PHE A 61 -9.97 0.65 -5.92
N LEU A 62 -10.79 1.65 -5.54
CA LEU A 62 -11.27 1.80 -4.17
C LEU A 62 -12.29 0.70 -3.87
N ALA A 63 -11.95 -0.21 -2.96
CA ALA A 63 -12.83 -1.29 -2.53
C ALA A 63 -13.70 -0.90 -1.33
N SER A 64 -13.18 -0.06 -0.43
CA SER A 64 -13.95 0.49 0.70
C SER A 64 -13.27 1.73 1.27
N LEU A 65 -14.08 2.62 1.87
CA LEU A 65 -13.63 3.78 2.62
C LEU A 65 -14.44 3.86 3.92
N LEU A 66 -13.74 3.92 5.05
CA LEU A 66 -14.33 4.13 6.37
C LEU A 66 -13.80 5.43 6.96
N GLU A 67 -14.59 6.06 7.82
CA GLU A 67 -14.19 7.25 8.58
C GLU A 67 -14.39 6.97 10.07
N GLU A 68 -13.40 7.38 10.88
CA GLU A 68 -13.51 7.41 12.34
C GLU A 68 -12.63 8.54 12.91
N ALA A 69 -13.23 9.45 13.68
CA ALA A 69 -12.54 10.57 14.33
C ALA A 69 -11.70 11.43 13.36
N GLY A 70 -12.16 11.59 12.11
CA GLY A 70 -11.49 12.33 11.05
C GLY A 70 -10.36 11.56 10.34
N PHE A 71 -10.04 10.34 10.76
CA PHE A 71 -9.17 9.45 9.98
C PHE A 71 -9.96 8.80 8.85
N LEU A 72 -9.32 8.65 7.69
CA LEU A 72 -9.87 7.87 6.59
C LEU A 72 -9.12 6.55 6.47
N PHE A 73 -9.85 5.43 6.55
CA PHE A 73 -9.33 4.09 6.35
C PHE A 73 -9.77 3.59 4.99
N SER A 74 -8.86 3.65 4.03
CA SER A 74 -9.10 3.26 2.65
C SER A 74 -8.54 1.87 2.37
N ARG A 75 -9.25 1.09 1.55
CA ARG A 75 -8.77 -0.19 1.01
C ARG A 75 -8.82 -0.12 -0.51
N TYR A 76 -7.67 -0.27 -1.14
CA TYR A 76 -7.50 -0.24 -2.59
C TYR A 76 -7.04 -1.60 -3.11
N ARG A 77 -7.57 -2.05 -4.26
CA ARG A 77 -7.22 -3.33 -4.89
C ARG A 77 -6.73 -3.15 -6.32
N ARG A 78 -5.84 -4.03 -6.78
CA ARG A 78 -5.31 -4.03 -8.15
C ARG A 78 -6.39 -4.30 -9.21
N THR A 79 -7.44 -5.04 -8.86
CA THR A 79 -8.55 -5.40 -9.75
C THR A 79 -9.89 -4.91 -9.22
N ASP A 80 -10.78 -4.57 -10.16
CA ASP A 80 -12.18 -4.23 -9.91
C ASP A 80 -13.03 -5.52 -9.99
N SER A 81 -13.14 -6.22 -8.87
CA SER A 81 -13.79 -7.54 -8.77
C SER A 81 -14.51 -7.67 -7.44
#